data_AF-A0A7S3L4I1-F1
#
_entry.id   AF-A0A7S3L4I1-F1
#
_cell.length_a   1.000
_cell.length_b   1.000
_cell.length_c   1.000
_cell.angle_alpha   90.00
_cell.angle_beta   90.00
_cell.angle_gamma   90.00
#
_symmetry.space_group_name_H-M   'P 1'
#
loop_
_entity.id
_entity.type
_entity.pdbx_description
1 polymer ?
#
loop_
_entity_poly.entity_id
_entity_poly.type
_entity_poly.pdbx_seq_one_letter_code
_entity_poly.pdbx_strand_id
1 'polypeptide(L)'
;MKVLTCCSSRTILLLCCTTILDSLLRVIDAWVTKLPFSRVLLTHEYDSTARRPALLLVADLSAKNVNRKVPSSSEEEEQQQQQQEPSRLSAKDNPLVGRSPPGLPKDYQEIGNGIISTACATVTAGHVSTDIEWKGDHIIVTLRGDEIYLSATQADEEEILVDDEEDDDDGDDAMVEDSTSLDVADYGDTPENGIDVTTVAKAINAALDCTEIGQAIAETHSIEVTTPGVVSDEIQGDRMFSAYRGFDVTVVYEDPKKNNKKRTIEGRLVERNDEHVIINVKGRMSKLVRDNVVSVKLPKAKREK
;
A
#
# COMPACT_ATOMS: atom_id res chain seq x y z
N MET A 1 -64.03 6.90 11.30
CA MET A 1 -63.41 5.66 11.80
C MET A 1 -62.89 4.86 10.62
N LYS A 2 -61.58 4.87 10.38
CA LYS A 2 -60.90 3.99 9.42
C LYS A 2 -59.80 3.27 10.18
N VAL A 3 -59.90 1.96 10.22
CA VAL A 3 -59.05 1.04 10.96
C VAL A 3 -57.74 0.87 10.15
N LEU A 4 -56.60 1.17 10.77
CA LEU A 4 -55.28 0.86 10.24
C LEU A 4 -54.91 -0.58 10.64
N THR A 5 -54.79 -1.45 9.65
CA THR A 5 -54.22 -2.80 9.80
C THR A 5 -52.69 -2.75 9.63
N CYS A 6 -52.01 -3.27 10.64
CA CYS A 6 -50.56 -3.42 10.74
C CYS A 6 -50.06 -4.44 9.68
N CYS A 7 -49.14 -4.02 8.80
CA CYS A 7 -48.51 -4.88 7.81
C CYS A 7 -47.06 -5.19 8.21
N SER A 8 -46.69 -6.46 8.13
CA SER A 8 -45.45 -7.08 8.65
C SER A 8 -44.16 -6.55 7.98
N SER A 9 -43.17 -6.18 8.81
CA SER A 9 -41.86 -5.60 8.43
C SER A 9 -40.91 -6.50 7.62
N ARG A 10 -41.29 -7.71 7.22
CA ARG A 10 -40.38 -8.61 6.47
C ARG A 10 -40.43 -8.47 4.96
N THR A 11 -41.46 -7.83 4.40
CA THR A 11 -41.61 -7.73 2.93
C THR A 11 -40.91 -6.51 2.33
N ILE A 12 -40.59 -5.49 3.13
CA ILE A 12 -39.95 -4.26 2.63
C ILE A 12 -38.44 -4.47 2.35
N LEU A 13 -37.78 -5.36 3.08
CA LEU A 13 -36.35 -5.67 2.87
C LEU A 13 -36.05 -6.44 1.57
N LEU A 14 -37.02 -7.19 1.03
CA LEU A 14 -36.85 -7.93 -0.23
C LEU A 14 -37.01 -7.04 -1.47
N LEU A 15 -37.81 -5.96 -1.38
CA LEU A 15 -38.00 -5.03 -2.49
C LEU A 15 -36.83 -4.03 -2.66
N CYS A 16 -36.11 -3.69 -1.58
CA CYS A 16 -34.89 -2.87 -1.68
C CYS A 16 -33.69 -3.63 -2.27
N CYS A 17 -33.61 -4.95 -2.09
CA CYS A 17 -32.48 -5.74 -2.60
C CYS A 17 -32.52 -5.90 -4.13
N THR A 18 -33.72 -6.02 -4.72
CA THR A 18 -33.86 -6.16 -6.17
C THR A 18 -33.55 -4.88 -6.94
N THR A 19 -33.86 -3.70 -6.38
CA THR A 19 -33.58 -2.41 -7.06
C THR A 19 -32.09 -2.04 -7.06
N ILE A 20 -31.35 -2.45 -6.04
CA ILE A 20 -29.90 -2.24 -5.95
C ILE A 20 -29.18 -3.15 -6.97
N LEU A 21 -29.60 -4.42 -7.08
CA LEU A 21 -29.05 -5.37 -8.05
C LEU A 21 -29.31 -4.94 -9.50
N ASP A 22 -30.51 -4.42 -9.81
CA ASP A 22 -30.84 -3.94 -11.16
C ASP A 22 -30.03 -2.69 -11.56
N SER A 23 -29.72 -1.82 -10.59
CA SER A 23 -28.89 -0.64 -10.82
C SER A 23 -27.42 -1.02 -11.06
N LEU A 24 -26.93 -2.03 -10.35
CA LEU A 24 -25.57 -2.56 -10.50
C LEU A 24 -25.39 -3.27 -11.85
N LEU A 25 -26.39 -4.04 -12.29
CA LEU A 25 -26.39 -4.70 -13.61
C LEU A 25 -26.34 -3.68 -14.76
N ARG A 26 -27.05 -2.54 -14.65
CA ARG A 26 -27.01 -1.48 -15.67
C ARG A 26 -25.65 -0.77 -15.76
N VAL A 27 -24.94 -0.63 -14.64
CA VAL A 27 -23.58 -0.06 -14.62
C VAL A 27 -22.58 -1.01 -15.28
N ILE A 28 -22.71 -2.31 -15.03
CA ILE A 28 -21.86 -3.34 -15.64
C ILE A 28 -22.09 -3.38 -17.16
N ASP A 29 -23.34 -3.35 -17.63
CA ASP A 29 -23.65 -3.35 -19.08
C ASP A 29 -23.12 -2.09 -19.81
N ALA A 30 -23.19 -0.93 -19.15
CA ALA A 30 -22.64 0.32 -19.67
C ALA A 30 -21.09 0.34 -19.71
N TRP A 31 -20.45 -0.45 -18.86
CA TRP A 31 -19.00 -0.58 -18.82
C TRP A 31 -18.50 -1.59 -19.87
N VAL A 32 -19.20 -2.72 -20.01
CA VAL A 32 -18.87 -3.78 -20.98
C VAL A 32 -19.05 -3.29 -22.43
N THR A 33 -19.98 -2.37 -22.70
CA THR A 33 -20.20 -1.81 -24.04
C THR A 33 -19.15 -0.79 -24.49
N LYS A 34 -18.28 -0.30 -23.59
CA LYS A 34 -17.22 0.67 -23.92
C LYS A 34 -15.85 0.06 -24.21
N LEU A 35 -15.69 -1.26 -24.07
CA LEU A 35 -14.45 -1.95 -24.41
C LEU A 35 -14.45 -2.30 -25.90
N PRO A 36 -13.56 -1.71 -26.71
CA PRO A 36 -13.41 -2.11 -28.10
C PRO A 36 -12.56 -3.38 -28.09
N PHE A 37 -13.14 -4.58 -28.07
CA PHE A 37 -12.57 -5.81 -28.68
C PHE A 37 -13.44 -7.03 -28.33
N SER A 38 -13.74 -7.80 -29.39
CA SER A 38 -14.18 -9.20 -29.39
C SER A 38 -15.60 -9.53 -28.91
N ARG A 39 -16.38 -10.02 -29.86
CA ARG A 39 -17.77 -10.47 -29.81
C ARG A 39 -17.90 -11.67 -28.86
N VAL A 40 -18.42 -11.45 -27.65
CA VAL A 40 -18.82 -12.52 -26.71
C VAL A 40 -20.18 -13.06 -27.16
N LEU A 41 -20.22 -14.33 -27.58
CA LEU A 41 -21.47 -15.04 -27.86
C LEU A 41 -21.89 -15.80 -26.59
N LEU A 42 -22.94 -15.31 -25.93
CA LEU A 42 -23.62 -16.04 -24.86
C LEU A 42 -24.59 -17.04 -25.48
N THR A 43 -24.31 -18.34 -25.40
CA THR A 43 -25.29 -19.39 -25.69
C THR A 43 -25.92 -19.86 -24.38
N HIS A 44 -27.26 -19.80 -24.32
CA HIS A 44 -28.03 -20.19 -23.16
C HIS A 44 -28.52 -21.63 -23.36
N GLU A 45 -27.85 -22.62 -22.77
CA GLU A 45 -28.43 -23.96 -22.61
C GLU A 45 -29.25 -24.00 -21.32
N TYR A 46 -30.51 -24.43 -21.43
CA TYR A 46 -31.46 -24.52 -20.33
C TYR A 46 -31.55 -25.98 -19.88
N ASP A 47 -30.80 -26.35 -18.84
CA ASP A 47 -30.98 -27.64 -18.15
C ASP A 47 -32.09 -27.49 -17.10
N SER A 48 -33.22 -28.15 -17.33
CA SER A 48 -34.43 -28.02 -16.50
C SER A 48 -34.36 -28.73 -15.14
N THR A 49 -33.23 -29.32 -14.77
CA THR A 49 -33.14 -30.20 -13.59
C THR A 49 -32.17 -29.77 -12.49
N ALA A 50 -31.36 -28.72 -12.67
CA ALA A 50 -30.39 -28.28 -11.67
C ALA A 50 -30.77 -26.94 -11.01
N ARG A 51 -31.07 -26.96 -9.70
CA ARG A 51 -31.19 -25.75 -8.87
C ARG A 51 -29.81 -25.19 -8.54
N ARG A 52 -29.18 -24.51 -9.51
CA ARG A 52 -28.17 -23.43 -9.35
C ARG A 52 -27.64 -23.05 -10.74
N PRO A 53 -27.63 -21.77 -11.15
CA PRO A 53 -26.97 -21.37 -12.38
C PRO A 53 -25.45 -21.41 -12.19
N ALA A 54 -24.76 -22.18 -13.02
CA ALA A 54 -23.31 -22.14 -13.14
C ALA A 54 -22.95 -21.37 -14.42
N LEU A 55 -22.24 -20.25 -14.28
CA LEU A 55 -21.67 -19.49 -15.39
C LEU A 55 -20.35 -20.17 -15.77
N LEU A 56 -20.34 -20.90 -16.90
CA LEU A 56 -19.13 -21.47 -17.47
C LEU A 56 -18.53 -20.48 -18.47
N LEU A 57 -17.39 -19.88 -18.11
CA LEU A 57 -16.69 -18.92 -18.95
C LEU A 57 -15.62 -19.66 -19.76
N VAL A 58 -15.93 -19.95 -21.03
CA VAL A 58 -14.98 -20.61 -21.95
C VAL A 58 -14.28 -19.53 -22.76
N ALA A 59 -13.01 -19.26 -22.46
CA ALA A 59 -12.17 -18.37 -23.25
C ALA A 59 -11.39 -19.19 -24.30
N ASP A 60 -11.64 -18.92 -25.57
CA ASP A 60 -10.93 -19.53 -26.69
C ASP A 60 -9.70 -18.67 -27.05
N LEU A 61 -8.50 -19.13 -26.65
CA LEU A 61 -7.23 -18.48 -26.97
C LEU A 61 -6.69 -19.00 -28.31
N SER A 62 -7.20 -18.45 -29.41
CA SER A 62 -6.65 -18.68 -30.74
C SER A 62 -5.49 -17.70 -31.01
N ALA A 63 -4.26 -18.18 -30.85
CA ALA A 63 -3.03 -17.44 -31.14
C ALA A 63 -2.83 -17.25 -32.66
N LYS A 64 -2.89 -16.01 -33.14
CA LYS A 64 -2.47 -15.64 -34.49
C LYS A 64 -0.97 -15.35 -34.52
N ASN A 65 -0.23 -16.31 -35.06
CA ASN A 65 1.19 -16.23 -35.37
C ASN A 65 1.42 -15.24 -36.53
N VAL A 66 2.01 -14.07 -36.24
CA VAL A 66 2.38 -13.07 -37.25
C VAL A 66 3.83 -13.26 -37.64
N ASN A 67 4.01 -13.90 -38.79
CA ASN A 67 5.25 -14.11 -39.51
C ASN A 67 5.86 -12.75 -39.94
N ARG A 68 6.94 -12.31 -39.30
CA ARG A 68 7.74 -11.15 -39.77
C ARG A 68 8.98 -11.63 -40.53
N LYS A 69 8.98 -11.21 -41.78
CA LYS A 69 9.95 -11.44 -42.85
C LYS A 69 11.27 -10.71 -42.55
N VAL A 70 12.37 -11.46 -42.51
CA VAL A 70 13.73 -10.95 -42.46
C VAL A 70 14.19 -10.55 -43.87
N PRO A 71 14.78 -9.37 -44.07
CA PRO A 71 15.64 -9.12 -45.22
C PRO A 71 17.13 -9.26 -44.86
N SER A 72 17.81 -9.97 -45.75
CA SER A 72 19.25 -10.23 -45.84
C SER A 72 20.01 -9.09 -46.53
N SER A 73 21.21 -8.76 -46.03
CA SER A 73 22.42 -8.28 -46.77
C SER A 73 23.32 -7.58 -45.75
N SER A 74 24.41 -8.21 -45.26
CA SER A 74 25.74 -8.31 -45.88
C SER A 74 26.61 -7.07 -45.64
N GLU A 75 27.76 -7.33 -45.00
CA GLU A 75 29.04 -6.63 -45.07
C GLU A 75 29.26 -5.41 -44.15
N GLU A 76 30.49 -5.35 -43.63
CA GLU A 76 31.15 -4.27 -42.84
C GLU A 76 30.74 -4.23 -41.34
N GLU A 77 31.60 -4.42 -40.33
CA GLU A 77 33.04 -4.21 -40.18
C GLU A 77 33.60 -5.06 -39.03
N GLU A 78 34.73 -5.71 -39.29
CA GLU A 78 35.69 -6.15 -38.28
C GLU A 78 36.29 -4.92 -37.58
N GLN A 79 36.07 -4.78 -36.27
CA GLN A 79 37.04 -4.28 -35.27
C GLN A 79 36.34 -3.98 -33.94
N GLN A 80 36.48 -4.90 -32.98
CA GLN A 80 36.75 -4.65 -31.55
C GLN A 80 36.48 -5.94 -30.76
N GLN A 81 37.42 -6.88 -30.92
CA GLN A 81 37.51 -8.09 -30.14
C GLN A 81 38.59 -7.86 -29.09
N GLN A 82 38.23 -7.22 -27.97
CA GLN A 82 39.01 -7.28 -26.74
C GLN A 82 38.15 -6.86 -25.54
N GLN A 83 38.05 -7.79 -24.59
CA GLN A 83 37.54 -7.63 -23.21
C GLN A 83 36.02 -7.60 -23.01
N GLN A 84 35.39 -8.75 -23.22
CA GLN A 84 34.29 -9.19 -22.36
C GLN A 84 34.68 -10.53 -21.74
N GLU A 85 35.28 -10.46 -20.56
CA GLU A 85 35.30 -11.60 -19.65
C GLU A 85 33.85 -11.89 -19.24
N PRO A 86 33.33 -13.13 -19.42
CA PRO A 86 32.07 -13.50 -18.81
C PRO A 86 32.31 -13.52 -17.31
N SER A 87 31.80 -12.51 -16.62
CA SER A 87 31.65 -12.55 -15.17
C SER A 87 30.78 -13.76 -14.85
N ARG A 88 31.48 -14.82 -14.45
CA ARG A 88 30.93 -16.01 -13.82
C ARG A 88 30.26 -15.51 -12.55
N LEU A 89 28.98 -15.12 -12.69
CA LEU A 89 28.11 -14.87 -11.55
C LEU A 89 28.08 -16.17 -10.78
N SER A 90 28.92 -16.18 -9.75
CA SER A 90 28.83 -17.01 -8.58
C SER A 90 27.36 -17.17 -8.21
N ALA A 91 26.77 -18.30 -8.61
CA ALA A 91 25.68 -18.92 -7.88
C ALA A 91 26.22 -19.19 -6.47
N LYS A 92 26.22 -18.14 -5.64
CA LYS A 92 26.31 -18.28 -4.20
C LYS A 92 24.96 -18.85 -3.83
N ASP A 93 24.98 -20.14 -3.58
CA ASP A 93 23.94 -20.89 -2.91
C ASP A 93 23.24 -20.00 -1.89
N ASN A 94 21.95 -19.73 -2.11
CA ASN A 94 21.08 -19.24 -1.06
C ASN A 94 20.68 -20.49 -0.25
N PRO A 95 21.34 -20.84 0.88
CA PRO A 95 21.34 -22.21 1.39
C PRO A 95 20.06 -22.62 2.13
N LEU A 96 19.00 -21.82 2.06
CA LEU A 96 17.79 -22.00 2.87
C LEU A 96 16.54 -22.38 2.06
N VAL A 97 16.62 -22.43 0.73
CA VAL A 97 15.53 -22.97 -0.09
C VAL A 97 15.66 -24.48 -0.14
N GLY A 98 14.94 -25.23 0.71
CA GLY A 98 14.97 -26.68 0.50
C GLY A 98 14.15 -27.60 1.39
N ARG A 99 13.57 -27.14 2.49
CA ARG A 99 12.63 -28.00 3.24
C ARG A 99 11.36 -27.22 3.54
N SER A 100 10.30 -27.59 2.82
CA SER A 100 8.94 -27.17 3.18
C SER A 100 8.70 -27.53 4.66
N PRO A 101 8.09 -26.63 5.44
CA PRO A 101 7.70 -26.96 6.80
C PRO A 101 6.81 -28.21 6.81
N PRO A 102 6.92 -29.06 7.84
CA PRO A 102 6.10 -30.25 7.94
C PRO A 102 4.62 -29.88 7.96
N GLY A 103 3.83 -30.46 7.04
CA GLY A 103 2.38 -30.24 6.97
C GLY A 103 1.93 -29.23 5.91
N LEU A 104 2.83 -28.43 5.32
CA LEU A 104 2.49 -27.52 4.23
C LEU A 104 2.70 -28.15 2.85
N PRO A 105 1.80 -27.92 1.88
CA PRO A 105 1.94 -28.41 0.52
C PRO A 105 3.11 -27.71 -0.18
N LYS A 106 3.66 -28.27 -1.27
CA LYS A 106 4.90 -27.73 -1.89
C LYS A 106 4.72 -26.33 -2.51
N ASP A 107 3.49 -25.98 -2.84
CA ASP A 107 3.04 -24.74 -3.48
C ASP A 107 2.47 -23.72 -2.48
N TYR A 108 2.63 -23.94 -1.17
CA TYR A 108 2.09 -23.04 -0.14
C TYR A 108 2.53 -21.58 -0.29
N GLN A 109 3.73 -21.32 -0.80
CA GLN A 109 4.22 -19.96 -1.03
C GLN A 109 3.46 -19.25 -2.15
N GLU A 110 3.09 -19.97 -3.21
CA GLU A 110 2.30 -19.41 -4.32
C GLU A 110 0.86 -19.11 -3.86
N ILE A 111 0.27 -20.03 -3.10
CA ILE A 111 -1.06 -19.86 -2.49
C ILE A 111 -1.04 -18.67 -1.52
N GLY A 112 -0.04 -18.64 -0.63
CA GLY A 112 0.15 -17.54 0.34
C GLY A 112 0.34 -16.19 -0.34
N ASN A 113 1.16 -16.13 -1.41
CA ASN A 113 1.32 -14.92 -2.22
C ASN A 113 -0.02 -14.45 -2.79
N GLY A 114 -0.85 -15.38 -3.29
CA GLY A 114 -2.19 -15.07 -3.80
C GLY A 114 -3.10 -14.47 -2.73
N ILE A 115 -3.14 -15.07 -1.54
CA ILE A 115 -3.95 -14.59 -0.42
C ILE A 115 -3.49 -13.21 0.04
N ILE A 116 -2.19 -13.05 0.32
CA ILE A 116 -1.60 -11.79 0.81
C ILE A 116 -1.78 -10.67 -0.22
N SER A 117 -1.48 -10.94 -1.50
CA SER A 117 -1.63 -9.93 -2.56
C SER A 117 -3.08 -9.49 -2.74
N THR A 118 -4.02 -10.43 -2.65
CA THR A 118 -5.46 -10.13 -2.76
C THR A 118 -5.94 -9.29 -1.57
N ALA A 119 -5.49 -9.61 -0.35
CA ALA A 119 -5.80 -8.84 0.85
C ALA A 119 -5.26 -7.41 0.75
N CYS A 120 -3.99 -7.24 0.35
CA CYS A 120 -3.39 -5.93 0.12
C CYS A 120 -4.14 -5.14 -0.96
N ALA A 121 -4.47 -5.76 -2.10
CA ALA A 121 -5.19 -5.10 -3.18
C ALA A 121 -6.59 -4.64 -2.75
N THR A 122 -7.26 -5.40 -1.89
CA THR A 122 -8.59 -5.08 -1.36
C THR A 122 -8.57 -3.82 -0.49
N VAL A 123 -7.59 -3.70 0.41
CA VAL A 123 -7.46 -2.54 1.30
C VAL A 123 -6.96 -1.31 0.55
N THR A 124 -5.99 -1.49 -0.33
CA THR A 124 -5.29 -0.39 -1.00
C THR A 124 -6.01 0.09 -2.27
N ALA A 125 -7.08 -0.59 -2.68
CA ALA A 125 -7.75 -0.40 -3.97
C ALA A 125 -6.80 -0.41 -5.18
N GLY A 126 -5.65 -1.09 -5.06
CA GLY A 126 -4.63 -1.18 -6.11
C GLY A 126 -3.70 0.04 -6.24
N HIS A 127 -3.79 1.02 -5.34
CA HIS A 127 -2.91 2.20 -5.35
C HIS A 127 -1.49 1.93 -4.83
N VAL A 128 -1.29 0.78 -4.18
CA VAL A 128 -0.02 0.40 -3.54
C VAL A 128 0.54 -0.84 -4.21
N SER A 129 1.82 -0.77 -4.59
CA SER A 129 2.56 -1.95 -5.05
C SER A 129 3.04 -2.75 -3.85
N THR A 130 2.86 -4.07 -3.88
CA THR A 130 3.23 -4.97 -2.78
C THR A 130 4.34 -5.91 -3.25
N ASP A 131 5.40 -6.01 -2.45
CA ASP A 131 6.52 -6.94 -2.66
C ASP A 131 6.55 -7.93 -1.49
N ILE A 132 6.55 -9.23 -1.78
CA ILE A 132 6.44 -10.30 -0.77
C ILE A 132 7.71 -11.13 -0.81
N GLU A 133 8.44 -11.17 0.31
CA GLU A 133 9.68 -11.93 0.45
C GLU A 133 9.50 -13.02 1.53
N TRP A 134 9.76 -14.28 1.15
CA TRP A 134 9.71 -15.42 2.06
C TRP A 134 11.12 -15.71 2.62
N LYS A 135 11.26 -15.64 3.95
CA LYS A 135 12.51 -15.88 4.67
C LYS A 135 12.32 -16.92 5.76
N GLY A 136 12.48 -18.20 5.43
CA GLY A 136 12.44 -19.26 6.45
C GLY A 136 11.12 -19.27 7.22
N ASP A 137 11.14 -18.76 8.45
CA ASP A 137 10.05 -18.59 9.42
C ASP A 137 9.40 -17.19 9.41
N HIS A 138 9.85 -16.29 8.55
CA HIS A 138 9.37 -14.92 8.41
C HIS A 138 8.86 -14.64 6.99
N ILE A 139 7.77 -13.90 6.87
CA ILE A 139 7.24 -13.35 5.63
C ILE A 139 7.29 -11.84 5.74
N ILE A 140 8.02 -11.19 4.83
CA ILE A 140 8.12 -9.73 4.80
C ILE A 140 7.25 -9.22 3.67
N VAL A 141 6.26 -8.40 4.01
CA VAL A 141 5.37 -7.73 3.07
C VAL A 141 5.76 -6.26 3.01
N THR A 142 6.36 -5.83 1.90
CA THR A 142 6.80 -4.45 1.70
C THR A 142 5.78 -3.69 0.85
N LEU A 143 5.13 -2.69 1.44
CA LEU A 143 4.12 -1.85 0.79
C LEU A 143 4.76 -0.58 0.22
N ARG A 144 4.66 -0.36 -1.10
CA ARG A 144 5.23 0.80 -1.80
C ARG A 144 4.14 1.72 -2.34
N GLY A 145 4.11 2.96 -1.88
CA GLY A 145 3.16 3.99 -2.32
C GLY A 145 3.36 5.30 -1.54
N ASP A 146 2.86 6.40 -2.11
CA ASP A 146 3.08 7.75 -1.57
C ASP A 146 2.17 8.07 -0.36
N GLU A 147 1.08 7.32 -0.20
CA GLU A 147 0.03 7.57 0.80
C GLU A 147 0.01 6.55 1.95
N ILE A 148 1.11 5.82 2.18
CA ILE A 148 1.18 4.82 3.25
C ILE A 148 1.68 5.47 4.53
N TYR A 149 0.98 5.24 5.64
CA TYR A 149 1.38 5.71 6.95
C TYR A 149 1.28 4.61 8.01
N LEU A 150 2.15 4.66 9.03
CA LEU A 150 1.81 4.09 10.32
C LEU A 150 1.02 5.16 11.10
N SER A 151 -0.20 4.82 11.51
CA SER A 151 -0.83 5.53 12.61
C SER A 151 0.01 5.22 13.85
N ALA A 152 0.22 6.22 14.70
CA ALA A 152 0.56 5.90 16.08
C ALA A 152 -0.74 5.32 16.65
N THR A 153 -0.96 4.02 16.47
CA THR A 153 -1.98 3.34 17.26
C THR A 153 -1.67 3.71 18.70
N GLN A 154 -2.66 4.35 19.34
CA GLN A 154 -2.75 4.45 20.79
C GLN A 154 -2.34 3.08 21.29
N ALA A 155 -1.14 3.00 21.88
CA ALA A 155 -0.72 1.82 22.59
C ALA A 155 -1.89 1.51 23.50
N ASP A 156 -2.43 0.30 23.35
CA ASP A 156 -3.61 -0.16 24.05
C ASP A 156 -3.59 0.48 25.44
N GLU A 157 -4.54 1.37 25.70
CA GLU A 157 -4.89 1.76 27.05
C GLU A 157 -5.40 0.44 27.65
N GLU A 158 -4.48 -0.46 28.02
CA GLU A 158 -4.73 -1.42 29.07
C GLU A 158 -5.18 -0.53 30.20
N GLU A 159 -6.49 -0.47 30.42
CA GLU A 159 -7.09 0.06 31.62
C GLU A 159 -6.29 -0.58 32.75
N ILE A 160 -5.35 0.18 33.31
CA ILE A 160 -4.77 -0.12 34.60
C ILE A 160 -6.00 -0.06 35.49
N LEU A 161 -6.60 -1.22 35.75
CA LEU A 161 -7.52 -1.41 36.84
C LEU A 161 -6.70 -1.04 38.07
N VAL A 162 -6.78 0.23 38.44
CA VAL A 162 -6.38 0.69 39.75
C VAL A 162 -7.33 -0.07 40.65
N ASP A 163 -6.80 -1.09 41.32
CA ASP A 163 -7.47 -1.76 42.40
C ASP A 163 -7.64 -0.65 43.46
N ASP A 164 -8.78 0.03 43.41
CA ASP A 164 -9.23 0.96 44.44
C ASP A 164 -9.52 0.09 45.68
N GLU A 165 -8.47 -0.27 46.41
CA GLU A 165 -8.62 -0.64 47.81
C GLU A 165 -9.10 0.64 48.53
N GLU A 166 -10.40 0.68 48.81
CA GLU A 166 -11.04 1.69 49.65
C GLU A 166 -10.41 1.64 51.05
N ASP A 167 -9.36 2.43 51.28
CA ASP A 167 -8.92 2.79 52.63
C ASP A 167 -9.90 3.84 53.20
N ASP A 168 -10.74 3.39 54.13
CA ASP A 168 -11.58 4.22 54.99
C ASP A 168 -10.68 5.16 55.84
N ASP A 169 -10.33 6.34 55.31
CA ASP A 169 -9.69 7.41 56.10
C ASP A 169 -10.63 8.63 56.22
N ASP A 170 -11.34 8.66 57.36
CA ASP A 170 -12.11 9.80 57.85
C ASP A 170 -11.15 10.94 58.23
N GLY A 171 -10.68 11.69 57.22
CA GLY A 171 -9.75 12.79 57.39
C GLY A 171 -10.11 13.98 56.51
N ASP A 172 -10.92 14.89 57.05
CA ASP A 172 -11.12 16.23 56.53
C ASP A 172 -9.78 16.89 56.17
N ASP A 173 -9.48 17.12 54.88
CA ASP A 173 -8.75 18.33 54.44
C ASP A 173 -8.63 18.51 52.92
N ALA A 174 -8.99 19.73 52.51
CA ALA A 174 -8.55 20.49 51.34
C ALA A 174 -8.77 19.91 49.92
N MET A 175 -9.85 20.39 49.30
CA MET A 175 -10.08 20.44 47.86
C MET A 175 -8.89 21.10 47.12
N VAL A 176 -8.01 20.29 46.52
CA VAL A 176 -7.05 20.76 45.52
C VAL A 176 -7.66 20.46 44.15
N GLU A 177 -8.21 21.48 43.51
CA GLU A 177 -8.62 21.42 42.10
C GLU A 177 -7.34 21.38 41.23
N ASP A 178 -6.80 20.18 41.00
CA ASP A 178 -5.80 19.98 39.94
C ASP A 178 -6.51 19.79 38.61
N SER A 179 -6.92 20.91 38.02
CA SER A 179 -7.33 20.98 36.62
C SER A 179 -6.09 20.94 35.73
N THR A 180 -5.45 19.77 35.64
CA THR A 180 -4.58 19.43 34.52
C THR A 180 -5.45 19.00 33.35
N SER A 181 -6.13 19.98 32.74
CA SER A 181 -6.62 19.83 31.37
C SER A 181 -5.39 19.75 30.46
N LEU A 182 -4.84 18.54 30.36
CA LEU A 182 -4.00 18.17 29.24
C LEU A 182 -4.89 18.27 28.02
N ASP A 183 -4.83 19.44 27.38
CA ASP A 183 -5.19 19.60 25.98
C ASP A 183 -4.30 18.63 25.21
N VAL A 184 -4.76 17.38 25.09
CA VAL A 184 -4.26 16.42 24.12
C VAL A 184 -4.58 17.06 22.80
N ALA A 185 -3.62 17.85 22.31
CA ALA A 185 -3.67 18.42 20.99
C ALA A 185 -3.91 17.24 20.05
N ASP A 186 -5.11 17.21 19.48
CA ASP A 186 -5.57 16.30 18.47
C ASP A 186 -4.66 16.46 17.25
N TYR A 187 -3.51 15.78 17.29
CA TYR A 187 -2.60 15.59 16.17
C TYR A 187 -3.14 14.51 15.23
N GLY A 188 -4.47 14.39 15.12
CA GLY A 188 -5.18 13.61 14.13
C GLY A 188 -5.14 14.26 12.75
N ASP A 189 -3.94 14.58 12.24
CA ASP A 189 -3.73 14.73 10.80
C ASP A 189 -3.67 13.32 10.19
N THR A 190 -4.75 12.55 10.37
CA THR A 190 -4.96 11.33 9.58
C THR A 190 -5.32 11.83 8.18
N PRO A 191 -4.45 11.63 7.18
CA PRO A 191 -4.78 12.05 5.84
C PRO A 191 -6.06 11.32 5.42
N GLU A 192 -7.06 12.07 4.98
CA GLU A 192 -8.42 11.60 4.66
C GLU A 192 -8.42 10.39 3.69
N ASN A 193 -7.32 10.20 2.94
CA ASN A 193 -7.16 9.13 1.96
C ASN A 193 -5.92 8.24 2.18
N GLY A 194 -5.12 8.43 3.23
CA GLY A 194 -3.93 7.60 3.38
C GLY A 194 -4.25 6.18 3.87
N ILE A 195 -3.36 5.25 3.55
CA ILE A 195 -3.48 3.84 3.91
C ILE A 195 -2.66 3.56 5.17
N ASP A 196 -3.33 3.16 6.24
CA ASP A 196 -2.66 2.71 7.46
C ASP A 196 -2.09 1.29 7.28
N VAL A 197 -0.78 1.14 7.52
CA VAL A 197 -0.09 -0.15 7.52
C VAL A 197 -0.77 -1.16 8.44
N THR A 198 -1.29 -0.70 9.59
CA THR A 198 -1.98 -1.56 10.56
C THR A 198 -3.26 -2.15 9.96
N THR A 199 -3.98 -1.39 9.13
CA THR A 199 -5.19 -1.87 8.44
C THR A 199 -4.85 -2.95 7.43
N VAL A 200 -3.75 -2.79 6.71
CA VAL A 200 -3.27 -3.81 5.76
C VAL A 200 -2.86 -5.09 6.51
N ALA A 201 -2.11 -4.97 7.62
CA ALA A 201 -1.72 -6.11 8.44
C ALA A 201 -2.94 -6.89 8.98
N LYS A 202 -3.94 -6.17 9.50
CA LYS A 202 -5.21 -6.78 9.96
C LYS A 202 -5.94 -7.52 8.83
N ALA A 203 -5.98 -6.95 7.62
CA ALA A 203 -6.63 -7.58 6.48
C ALA A 203 -5.89 -8.84 6.00
N ILE A 204 -4.56 -8.83 6.03
CA ILE A 204 -3.76 -10.03 5.69
C ILE A 204 -4.07 -11.16 6.68
N ASN A 205 -4.05 -10.87 7.98
CA ASN A 205 -4.36 -11.87 9.01
C ASN A 205 -5.77 -12.43 8.82
N ALA A 206 -6.77 -11.57 8.62
CA ALA A 206 -8.15 -12.00 8.36
C ALA A 206 -8.29 -12.86 7.09
N ALA A 207 -7.53 -12.57 6.05
CA ALA A 207 -7.56 -13.34 4.80
C ALA A 207 -6.90 -14.72 4.94
N LEU A 208 -5.83 -14.83 5.73
CA LEU A 208 -5.17 -16.10 6.02
C LEU A 208 -6.06 -17.01 6.86
N ASP A 209 -6.76 -16.46 7.85
CA ASP A 209 -7.69 -17.19 8.72
C ASP A 209 -8.89 -17.82 7.97
N CYS A 210 -9.18 -17.36 6.76
CA CYS A 210 -10.31 -17.86 5.96
C CYS A 210 -10.03 -19.20 5.26
N THR A 211 -8.79 -19.70 5.27
CA THR A 211 -8.42 -20.94 4.56
C THR A 211 -7.55 -21.83 5.43
N GLU A 212 -7.70 -23.16 5.31
CA GLU A 212 -6.88 -24.13 6.07
C GLU A 212 -5.38 -23.95 5.80
N ILE A 213 -5.01 -23.71 4.54
CA ILE A 213 -3.61 -23.46 4.16
C ILE A 213 -3.13 -22.11 4.70
N GLY A 214 -3.96 -21.07 4.65
CA GLY A 214 -3.62 -19.75 5.20
C GLY A 214 -3.41 -19.78 6.70
N GLN A 215 -4.25 -20.51 7.44
CA GLN A 215 -4.08 -20.74 8.87
C GLN A 215 -2.76 -21.49 9.16
N ALA A 216 -2.47 -22.56 8.42
CA ALA A 216 -1.20 -23.29 8.57
C ALA A 216 0.02 -22.39 8.25
N ILE A 217 -0.10 -21.46 7.29
CA ILE A 217 0.94 -20.47 7.00
C ILE A 217 1.12 -19.53 8.19
N ALA A 218 0.04 -18.99 8.76
CA ALA A 218 0.06 -18.07 9.90
C ALA A 218 0.59 -18.71 11.19
N GLU A 219 0.34 -20.01 11.40
CA GLU A 219 0.89 -20.77 12.53
C GLU A 219 2.39 -21.07 12.37
N THR A 220 2.86 -21.20 11.13
CA THR A 220 4.25 -21.60 10.82
C THR A 220 5.18 -20.41 10.62
N HIS A 221 4.67 -19.28 10.14
CA HIS A 221 5.47 -18.11 9.79
C HIS A 221 4.93 -16.86 10.49
N SER A 222 5.85 -16.01 10.93
CA SER A 222 5.51 -14.66 11.36
C SER A 222 5.43 -13.72 10.15
N ILE A 223 4.49 -12.77 10.18
CA ILE A 223 4.26 -11.82 9.09
C ILE A 223 4.64 -10.43 9.56
N GLU A 224 5.58 -9.81 8.85
CA GLU A 224 6.01 -8.44 9.07
C GLU A 224 5.54 -7.59 7.90
N VAL A 225 4.66 -6.61 8.18
CA VAL A 225 4.23 -5.64 7.18
C VAL A 225 5.06 -4.37 7.37
N THR A 226 5.82 -4.03 6.34
CA THR A 226 6.74 -2.90 6.35
C THR A 226 6.41 -1.96 5.21
N THR A 227 6.72 -0.68 5.39
CA THR A 227 7.01 0.19 4.25
C THR A 227 8.48 0.00 3.91
N PRO A 228 8.89 0.09 2.62
CA PRO A 228 10.30 0.31 2.34
C PRO A 228 10.70 1.51 3.19
N GLY A 229 11.83 1.44 3.88
CA GLY A 229 12.32 2.59 4.63
C GLY A 229 12.42 3.82 3.73
N VAL A 230 12.96 4.93 4.23
CA VAL A 230 13.34 6.06 3.38
C VAL A 230 14.48 5.58 2.44
N VAL A 231 14.12 4.88 1.36
CA VAL A 231 15.02 4.21 0.42
C VAL A 231 15.68 5.25 -0.48
N SER A 232 15.05 6.42 -0.62
CA SER A 232 15.64 7.58 -1.24
C SER A 232 16.06 8.59 -0.19
N ASP A 233 17.27 9.14 -0.32
CA ASP A 233 17.64 10.40 0.35
C ASP A 233 16.66 11.55 0.01
N GLU A 234 15.75 11.37 -0.95
CA GLU A 234 14.73 12.34 -1.35
C GLU A 234 13.57 12.43 -0.35
N ILE A 235 13.24 13.67 0.01
CA ILE A 235 12.11 14.03 0.85
C ILE A 235 10.91 14.26 -0.08
N GLN A 236 9.86 13.45 0.09
CA GLN A 236 8.65 13.50 -0.71
C GLN A 236 7.40 13.58 0.18
N GLY A 237 6.36 14.27 -0.29
CA GLY A 237 5.11 14.43 0.48
C GLY A 237 5.23 15.34 1.71
N ASP A 238 4.14 15.98 2.10
CA ASP A 238 4.16 17.03 3.12
C ASP A 238 4.49 16.50 4.53
N ARG A 239 4.18 15.23 4.80
CA ARG A 239 4.56 14.55 6.05
C ARG A 239 6.08 14.44 6.22
N MET A 240 6.81 14.05 5.17
CA MET A 240 8.28 13.99 5.27
C MET A 240 8.87 15.39 5.43
N PHE A 241 8.35 16.40 4.73
CA PHE A 241 8.81 17.78 4.90
C PHE A 241 8.60 18.29 6.34
N SER A 242 7.49 17.91 6.97
CA SER A 242 7.21 18.22 8.37
C SER A 242 8.17 17.49 9.33
N ALA A 243 8.40 16.20 9.11
CA ALA A 243 9.31 15.39 9.92
C ALA A 243 10.78 15.83 9.81
N TYR A 244 11.21 16.27 8.63
CA TYR A 244 12.59 16.73 8.37
C TYR A 244 12.77 18.25 8.50
N ARG A 245 11.80 18.95 9.11
CA ARG A 245 11.95 20.37 9.44
C ARG A 245 13.15 20.57 10.37
N GLY A 246 14.04 21.50 10.02
CA GLY A 246 15.25 21.77 10.79
C GLY A 246 16.43 20.84 10.48
N PHE A 247 16.31 19.94 9.52
CA PHE A 247 17.46 19.16 9.01
C PHE A 247 18.15 19.89 7.86
N ASP A 248 19.44 19.62 7.68
CA ASP A 248 20.17 20.07 6.49
C ASP A 248 19.70 19.28 5.27
N VAL A 249 19.50 19.97 4.15
CA VAL A 249 19.02 19.41 2.89
C VAL A 249 19.76 20.01 1.70
N THR A 250 19.83 19.24 0.63
CA THR A 250 20.29 19.65 -0.69
C THR A 250 19.08 19.76 -1.61
N VAL A 251 18.76 20.97 -2.04
CA VAL A 251 17.65 21.24 -2.96
C VAL A 251 18.18 21.44 -4.38
N VAL A 252 17.63 20.68 -5.33
CA VAL A 252 17.84 20.89 -6.76
C VAL A 252 16.63 21.61 -7.32
N TYR A 253 16.84 22.78 -7.94
CA TYR A 253 15.78 23.59 -8.53
C TYR A 253 16.19 24.15 -9.90
N GLU A 254 15.22 24.49 -10.73
CA GLU A 254 15.41 25.15 -12.02
C GLU A 254 15.26 26.66 -11.87
N ASP A 255 16.26 27.43 -12.29
CA ASP A 255 16.22 28.89 -12.20
C ASP A 255 15.66 29.50 -13.49
N PRO A 256 14.43 30.06 -13.48
CA PRO A 256 13.80 30.61 -14.68
C PRO A 256 14.59 31.79 -15.26
N LYS A 257 15.38 32.49 -14.43
CA LYS A 257 16.18 33.64 -14.87
C LYS A 257 17.44 33.23 -15.64
N LYS A 258 17.82 31.95 -15.57
CA LYS A 258 19.07 31.41 -16.17
C LYS A 258 18.80 30.27 -17.13
N ASN A 259 17.78 30.44 -17.97
CA ASN A 259 17.44 29.50 -19.03
C ASN A 259 17.10 28.10 -18.49
N ASN A 260 16.35 28.04 -17.37
CA ASN A 260 15.93 26.81 -16.69
C ASN A 260 17.08 25.84 -16.37
N LYS A 261 18.29 26.37 -16.12
CA LYS A 261 19.41 25.54 -15.69
C LYS A 261 19.18 25.03 -14.28
N LYS A 262 19.37 23.72 -14.08
CA LYS A 262 19.36 23.07 -12.77
C LYS A 262 20.47 23.62 -11.89
N ARG A 263 20.10 24.00 -10.67
CA ARG A 263 20.98 24.55 -9.64
C ARG A 263 20.77 23.79 -8.35
N THR A 264 21.86 23.66 -7.61
CA THR A 264 21.87 22.98 -6.32
C THR A 264 22.16 23.99 -5.22
N ILE A 265 21.40 23.93 -4.14
CA ILE A 265 21.60 24.75 -2.95
C ILE A 265 21.51 23.88 -1.70
N GLU A 266 22.41 24.12 -0.76
CA GLU A 266 22.48 23.38 0.51
C GLU A 266 22.13 24.33 1.64
N GLY A 267 21.27 23.88 2.55
CA GLY A 267 20.84 24.66 3.70
C GLY A 267 19.85 23.89 4.56
N ARG A 268 19.40 24.53 5.64
CA ARG A 268 18.47 23.94 6.59
C ARG A 268 17.04 24.05 6.08
N LEU A 269 16.29 22.95 6.01
CA LEU A 269 14.87 22.97 5.65
C LEU A 269 14.10 23.69 6.76
N VAL A 270 13.36 24.74 6.42
CA VAL A 270 12.57 25.50 7.41
C VAL A 270 11.10 25.17 7.30
N GLU A 271 10.56 25.11 6.08
CA GLU A 271 9.13 24.89 5.84
C GLU A 271 8.88 24.57 4.36
N ARG A 272 7.77 23.90 4.08
CA ARG A 272 7.20 23.74 2.74
C ARG A 272 5.73 24.14 2.79
N ASN A 273 5.36 25.08 1.92
CA ASN A 273 3.99 25.48 1.68
C ASN A 273 3.57 25.03 0.27
N ASP A 274 2.32 25.28 -0.08
CA ASP A 274 1.79 24.99 -1.43
C ASP A 274 2.51 25.75 -2.53
N GLU A 275 2.99 26.96 -2.23
CA GLU A 275 3.65 27.81 -3.24
C GLU A 275 5.18 27.77 -3.17
N HIS A 276 5.74 27.57 -1.97
CA HIS A 276 7.17 27.81 -1.72
C HIS A 276 7.82 26.77 -0.82
N VAL A 277 9.06 26.41 -1.13
CA VAL A 277 9.98 25.68 -0.24
C VAL A 277 10.95 26.70 0.36
N ILE A 278 10.99 26.76 1.69
CA ILE A 278 11.80 27.74 2.44
C ILE A 278 12.99 27.01 3.05
N ILE A 279 14.20 27.45 2.69
CA ILE A 279 15.46 26.93 3.23
C ILE A 279 16.30 28.05 3.82
N ASN A 280 17.01 27.78 4.92
CA ASN A 280 17.96 28.70 5.52
C ASN A 280 19.38 28.35 5.07
N VAL A 281 19.98 29.24 4.30
CA VAL A 281 21.32 29.07 3.72
C VAL A 281 22.26 30.04 4.44
N LYS A 282 23.06 29.51 5.36
CA LYS A 282 24.06 30.29 6.14
C LYS A 282 23.46 31.52 6.84
N GLY A 283 22.29 31.36 7.47
CA GLY A 283 21.59 32.43 8.20
C GLY A 283 20.69 33.32 7.33
N ARG A 284 20.54 33.02 6.03
CA ARG A 284 19.64 33.76 5.12
C ARG A 284 18.51 32.87 4.62
N MET A 285 17.30 33.37 4.72
CA MET A 285 16.09 32.68 4.24
C MET A 285 15.99 32.78 2.71
N SER A 286 16.04 31.63 2.03
CA SER A 286 15.84 31.50 0.60
C SER A 286 14.48 30.87 0.34
N LYS A 287 13.63 31.58 -0.41
CA LYS A 287 12.31 31.09 -0.84
C LYS A 287 12.41 30.59 -2.28
N LEU A 288 12.13 29.32 -2.49
CA LEU A 288 12.10 28.69 -3.81
C LEU A 288 10.66 28.39 -4.18
N VAL A 289 10.23 28.74 -5.40
CA VAL A 289 8.89 28.41 -5.89
C VAL A 289 8.79 26.89 -6.05
N ARG A 290 7.71 26.29 -5.52
CA ARG A 290 7.49 24.83 -5.50
C ARG A 290 7.61 24.21 -6.88
N ASP A 291 7.01 24.83 -7.89
CA ASP A 291 7.02 24.35 -9.29
C ASP A 291 8.42 24.28 -9.90
N ASN A 292 9.37 25.06 -9.39
CA ASN A 292 10.75 25.06 -9.86
C ASN A 292 11.63 24.05 -9.10
N VAL A 293 11.14 23.45 -8.01
CA VAL A 293 11.91 22.49 -7.21
C VAL A 293 11.82 21.11 -7.87
N VAL A 294 12.96 20.57 -8.26
CA VAL A 294 13.07 19.25 -8.91
C VAL A 294 13.19 18.14 -7.87
N SER A 295 13.99 18.34 -6.82
CA SER A 295 14.13 17.37 -5.74
C SER A 295 14.71 18.02 -4.48
N VAL A 296 14.36 17.47 -3.32
CA VAL A 296 14.93 17.85 -2.02
C VAL A 296 15.53 16.59 -1.42
N LYS A 297 16.81 16.62 -1.04
CA LYS A 297 17.54 15.44 -0.54
C LYS A 297 18.18 15.69 0.82
N LEU A 298 18.22 14.68 1.67
CA LEU A 298 19.06 14.67 2.86
C LEU A 298 20.54 14.48 2.46
N PRO A 299 21.49 15.06 3.21
CA PRO A 299 22.90 14.83 2.99
C PRO A 299 23.23 13.37 3.28
N LYS A 300 24.11 12.77 2.46
CA LYS A 300 24.56 11.39 2.68
C LYS A 300 25.18 11.26 4.06
N ALA A 301 24.72 10.26 4.81
CA ALA A 301 25.29 9.94 6.12
C ALA A 301 26.80 9.79 6.02
N LYS A 302 27.53 10.52 6.87
CA LYS A 302 28.99 10.44 6.94
C LYS A 302 29.35 9.08 7.53
N ARG A 303 29.80 8.14 6.69
CA ARG A 303 30.32 6.86 7.17
C ARG A 303 31.60 7.13 7.98
N GLU A 304 31.59 6.75 9.25
CA GLU A 304 32.80 6.70 10.05
C GLU A 304 33.74 5.65 9.43
N LYS A 305 35.03 6.00 9.33
CA LYS A 305 36.06 5.17 8.69
C LYS A 305 36.86 4.42 9.74
#